data_AF-A0A351T4V3-F1
#
_entry.id   AF-A0A351T4V3-F1
#
_cell.length_a   1.000
_cell.length_b   1.000
_cell.length_c   1.000
_cell.angle_alpha   90.00
_cell.angle_beta   90.00
_cell.angle_gamma   90.00
#
_symmetry.space_group_name_H-M   'P 1'
#
loop_
_entity.id
_entity.type
_entity.pdbx_description
1 polymer ?
#
loop_
_entity_poly.entity_id
_entity_poly.type
_entity_poly.pdbx_seq_one_letter_code
_entity_poly.pdbx_strand_id
1 'polypeptide(L)' 'ASLQELTTLDEVMNARMIAWPFTKPMCCLVTDGGGALILTSAERAKDFPQKPAYILGTGE' A
#
# COMPACT_ATOMS: atom_id res chain seq x y z
N ALA A 1 -6.43 -9.96 9.80
CA ALA A 1 -6.28 -8.73 10.61
C ALA A 1 -6.09 -7.57 9.64
N SER A 2 -7.16 -6.85 9.30
CA SER A 2 -7.08 -5.62 8.52
C SER A 2 -7.19 -4.44 9.49
N LEU A 3 -6.29 -3.46 9.37
CA LEU A 3 -6.42 -2.19 10.09
C LEU A 3 -7.51 -1.36 9.40
N GLN A 4 -8.76 -1.48 9.87
CA GLN A 4 -9.91 -0.77 9.32
C GLN A 4 -10.37 0.40 10.20
N GLU A 5 -10.01 0.37 11.48
CA GLU A 5 -10.34 1.42 12.45
C GLU A 5 -9.32 2.56 12.40
N LEU A 6 -9.81 3.80 12.54
CA LEU A 6 -8.94 4.96 12.66
C LEU A 6 -8.08 4.84 13.92
N THR A 7 -6.80 5.20 13.81
CA THR A 7 -5.85 5.23 14.93
C THR A 7 -5.34 6.64 15.13
N THR A 8 -5.28 7.08 16.37
CA THR A 8 -4.78 8.40 16.77
C THR A 8 -3.25 8.42 16.84
N LEU A 9 -2.66 9.62 16.80
CA LEU A 9 -1.22 9.78 16.99
C LEU A 9 -0.75 9.21 18.33
N ASP A 10 -1.48 9.48 19.41
CA ASP A 10 -1.11 9.04 20.75
C ASP A 10 -1.10 7.53 20.88
N GLU A 11 -2.04 6.82 20.25
CA GLU A 11 -2.06 5.36 20.19
C GLU A 11 -0.86 4.78 19.43
N VAL A 12 -0.44 5.43 18.33
CA VAL A 12 0.74 5.02 17.57
C VAL A 12 2.02 5.26 18.39
N MET A 13 2.18 6.43 18.98
CA MET A 13 3.42 6.82 19.67
C MET A 13 3.61 6.08 21.00
N ASN A 14 2.52 5.71 21.69
CA ASN A 14 2.58 4.98 22.96
C ASN A 14 2.44 3.45 22.79
N ALA A 15 2.32 2.95 21.55
CA ALA A 15 2.29 1.52 21.30
C ALA A 15 3.62 0.84 21.65
N ARG A 16 3.59 -0.49 21.73
CA ARG A 16 4.79 -1.32 21.96
C ARG A 16 5.93 -0.92 21.00
N MET A 17 7.07 -0.54 21.54
CA MET A 17 8.31 -0.30 20.80
C MET A 17 8.83 -1.61 20.18
N ILE A 18 9.24 -1.57 18.91
CA ILE A 18 9.86 -2.71 18.19
C ILE A 18 11.36 -2.47 18.06
N ALA A 19 11.75 -1.32 17.52
CA ALA A 19 13.14 -0.89 17.38
C ALA A 19 13.14 0.63 17.36
N TRP A 20 13.96 1.30 18.18
CA TRP A 20 13.94 2.75 18.24
C TRP A 20 14.23 3.36 16.85
N PRO A 21 13.41 4.31 16.35
CA PRO A 21 12.27 4.99 16.99
C PRO A 21 10.87 4.43 16.66
N PHE A 22 10.75 3.23 16.11
CA PHE A 22 9.51 2.63 15.58
C PHE A 22 8.71 1.80 16.60
N THR A 23 7.43 2.15 16.74
CA THR A 23 6.43 1.35 17.44
C THR A 23 5.72 0.37 16.51
N LYS A 24 5.03 -0.62 17.07
CA LYS A 24 4.40 -1.71 16.31
C LYS A 24 3.47 -1.25 15.16
N PRO A 25 2.60 -0.23 15.32
CA PRO A 25 1.75 0.24 14.21
C PRO A 25 2.52 0.90 13.05
N MET A 26 3.80 1.25 13.25
CA MET A 26 4.66 1.79 12.20
C MET A 26 5.29 0.69 11.33
N CYS A 27 5.15 -0.58 11.70
CA CYS A 27 5.66 -1.71 10.94
C CYS A 27 4.57 -2.32 10.05
N CYS A 28 4.95 -2.78 8.85
CA CYS A 28 4.04 -3.45 7.93
C CYS A 28 3.39 -4.68 8.59
N LEU A 29 2.11 -4.89 8.28
CA LEU A 29 1.40 -6.07 8.73
C LEU A 29 1.90 -7.31 7.98
N VAL A 30 1.98 -8.42 8.71
CA VAL A 30 2.04 -9.73 8.08
C VAL A 30 0.64 -10.07 7.61
N THR A 31 0.46 -10.27 6.30
CA THR A 31 -0.83 -10.55 5.69
C THR A 31 -0.65 -11.52 4.55
N ASP A 32 -1.52 -12.54 4.51
CA ASP A 32 -1.65 -13.41 3.35
C ASP A 32 -2.64 -12.76 2.37
N GLY A 33 -2.20 -12.49 1.14
CA GLY A 33 -3.01 -11.84 0.11
C GLY A 33 -2.37 -11.97 -1.27
N GLY A 34 -3.18 -11.81 -2.32
CA GLY A 34 -2.73 -11.87 -3.71
C GLY A 34 -3.37 -10.77 -4.57
N GLY A 35 -2.62 -10.29 -5.56
CA GLY A 35 -3.08 -9.27 -6.51
C GLY A 35 -2.36 -9.41 -7.86
N ALA A 36 -2.94 -8.85 -8.92
CA ALA A 36 -2.39 -8.87 -10.27
C ALA A 36 -2.62 -7.53 -10.97
N LEU A 37 -1.75 -7.20 -11.93
CA LEU A 37 -1.87 -6.03 -12.79
C LEU A 37 -2.00 -6.48 -14.25
N ILE A 38 -2.89 -5.83 -15.00
CA ILE A 38 -2.97 -5.98 -16.45
C ILE A 38 -2.20 -4.82 -17.06
N LEU A 39 -1.05 -5.12 -17.66
CA LEU A 39 -0.16 -4.14 -18.28
C LEU A 39 -0.29 -4.24 -19.81
N THR A 40 -0.45 -3.09 -20.45
CA THR A 40 -0.55 -2.99 -21.91
C THR A 40 -0.06 -1.62 -22.38
N SER A 41 0.01 -1.40 -23.70
CA SER A 41 0.43 -0.11 -24.25
C SER A 41 -0.61 0.98 -23.98
N ALA A 42 -0.18 2.25 -23.98
CA ALA A 42 -1.06 3.38 -23.79
C ALA A 42 -2.17 3.46 -24.86
N GLU A 43 -1.87 3.03 -26.09
CA GLU A 43 -2.84 2.96 -27.18
C GLU A 43 -3.91 1.92 -26.89
N ARG A 44 -3.51 0.70 -26.50
CA ARG A 44 -4.44 -0.40 -26.21
C ARG A 44 -5.26 -0.18 -24.94
N ALA A 45 -4.71 0.56 -23.98
CA ALA A 45 -5.40 0.86 -22.72
C ALA A 45 -6.73 1.60 -22.91
N LYS A 46 -6.90 2.32 -24.03
CA LYS A 46 -8.15 3.02 -24.39
C LYS A 46 -9.33 2.09 -24.68
N ASP A 47 -9.04 0.84 -25.05
CA ASP A 47 -10.07 -0.17 -25.37
C ASP A 47 -10.64 -0.85 -24.12
N PHE A 48 -10.04 -0.61 -22.94
CA PHE A 48 -10.45 -1.23 -21.69
C PHE A 48 -11.55 -0.41 -20.98
N PRO A 49 -12.45 -1.06 -20.21
CA PRO A 49 -13.59 -0.39 -19.58
C PRO A 49 -13.19 0.54 -18.42
N GLN A 50 -11.98 0.37 -17.87
CA GLN A 50 -11.49 1.14 -16.73
C GLN A 50 -10.58 2.28 -17.20
N LYS A 51 -10.65 3.43 -16.52
CA LYS A 51 -9.71 4.53 -16.75
C LYS A 51 -8.28 4.03 -16.49
N PRO A 52 -7.35 4.15 -17.45
CA PRO A 52 -6.00 3.62 -17.29
C PRO A 52 -5.16 4.47 -16.32
N ALA A 53 -4.25 3.81 -15.62
CA ALA A 53 -3.16 4.43 -14.87
C ALA A 53 -1.87 4.34 -15.70
N TYR A 54 -1.30 5.48 -16.08
CA TYR A 54 -0.10 5.52 -16.93
C TYR A 54 1.19 5.42 -16.10
N ILE A 55 2.09 4.53 -16.51
CA ILE A 55 3.44 4.45 -15.96
C ILE A 55 4.29 5.53 -16.65
N LEU A 56 4.67 6.56 -15.90
CA LEU A 56 5.45 7.70 -16.42
C LEU A 56 6.97 7.44 -16.42
N GLY A 57 7.43 6.48 -15.62
CA GLY A 57 8.83 6.11 -15.49
C GLY A 57 9.03 5.04 -14.42
N THR A 58 10.23 4.46 -14.38
CA THR A 58 10.66 3.47 -13.39
C THR A 58 12.07 3.80 -12.93
N GLY A 59 12.44 3.43 -11.71
CA GLY A 59 13.78 3.58 -11.17
C GLY A 59 14.06 2.53 -10.10
N GLU A 60 15.34 2.23 -9.89
CA GLU A 60 15.86 1.37 -8.82
C GLU A 60 16.66 2.21 -7.83
#